data_AF-A0A7X8DNW8-F1
#
_entry.id   AF-A0A7X8DNW8-F1
#
_cell.length_a   1.000
_cell.length_b   1.000
_cell.length_c   1.000
_cell.angle_alpha   90.00
_cell.angle_beta   90.00
_cell.angle_gamma   90.00
#
_symmetry.space_group_name_H-M   'P 1'
#
loop_
_entity.id
_entity.type
_entity.pdbx_description
1 polymer ?
#
loop_
_entity_poly.entity_id
_entity_poly.type
_entity_poly.pdbx_seq_one_letter_code
_entity_poly.pdbx_strand_id
1 'polypeptide(L)'
;AIIQFADTSEVGVRLDEEWVWNLIHLQEQTEEHSILLIEATRQFDNISIVNYQGEIVDKVNLNNFLSRHSKGYIFLKKGSKPMYHKYSSAEECIKSAFPYFGLDSLLLEETEIDLEIPS
;
A
#
# COMPACT_ATOMS: atom_id res chain seq x y z
N ALA A 1 -6.29 -3.22 0.08
CA ALA A 1 -5.88 -1.85 -0.26
C ALA A 1 -4.68 -1.44 0.58
N ILE A 2 -3.72 -0.78 -0.03
CA ILE A 2 -2.63 -0.07 0.65
C ILE A 2 -2.97 1.42 0.58
N ILE A 3 -2.92 2.11 1.70
CA ILE A 3 -3.12 3.56 1.76
C ILE A 3 -1.80 4.21 2.14
N GLN A 4 -1.19 4.95 1.22
CA GLN A 4 -0.05 5.81 1.50
C GLN A 4 -0.59 7.15 2.00
N PHE A 5 -0.33 7.51 3.27
CA PHE A 5 -0.92 8.69 3.90
C PHE A 5 0.12 9.63 4.51
N ALA A 6 -0.19 10.92 4.48
CA ALA A 6 0.58 11.97 5.13
C ALA A 6 -0.36 13.11 5.57
N ASP A 7 -0.35 13.43 6.87
CA ASP A 7 -1.09 14.59 7.38
C ASP A 7 -0.29 15.87 7.13
N THR A 8 -0.50 16.46 5.95
CA THR A 8 0.16 17.71 5.56
C THR A 8 -0.36 18.94 6.32
N SER A 9 -1.35 18.78 7.20
CA SER A 9 -1.77 19.86 8.11
C SER A 9 -0.85 20.00 9.32
N GLU A 10 -0.06 18.96 9.63
CA GLU A 10 0.96 19.03 10.69
C GLU A 10 2.24 19.75 10.25
N VAL A 11 2.82 20.53 11.17
CA VAL A 11 4.08 21.23 10.93
C VAL A 11 5.23 20.23 10.79
N GLY A 12 5.91 20.26 9.64
CA GLY A 12 7.12 19.46 9.39
C GLY A 12 6.89 18.22 8.52
N VAL A 13 5.64 17.86 8.22
CA VAL A 13 5.33 16.81 7.22
C VAL A 13 5.44 17.41 5.83
N ARG A 14 6.47 17.00 5.08
CA ARG A 14 6.68 17.38 3.68
C ARG A 14 6.63 16.17 2.77
N LEU A 15 6.07 16.38 1.59
CA LEU A 15 6.09 15.43 0.48
C LEU A 15 7.24 15.83 -0.44
N ASP A 16 8.16 14.91 -0.64
CA ASP A 16 9.34 15.05 -1.48
C ASP A 16 9.21 14.20 -2.75
N GLU A 17 10.24 14.19 -3.58
CA GLU A 17 10.25 13.40 -4.80
C GLU A 17 10.15 11.89 -4.50
N GLU A 18 10.76 11.44 -3.40
CA GLU A 18 10.71 10.06 -2.94
C GLU A 18 9.26 9.60 -2.65
N TRP A 19 8.42 10.48 -2.10
CA TRP A 19 6.99 10.20 -1.90
C TRP A 19 6.27 9.81 -3.18
N VAL A 20 6.50 10.57 -4.26
CA VAL A 20 5.87 10.35 -5.57
C VAL A 20 6.43 9.08 -6.20
N TRP A 21 7.74 8.89 -6.15
CA TRP A 21 8.37 7.67 -6.67
C TRP A 21 7.89 6.43 -5.93
N ASN A 22 7.79 6.45 -4.60
CA ASN A 22 7.24 5.32 -3.84
C ASN A 22 5.80 5.00 -4.25
N LEU A 23 4.96 6.01 -4.48
CA LEU A 23 3.59 5.80 -4.93
C LEU A 23 3.54 5.09 -6.30
N ILE A 24 4.37 5.51 -7.25
CA ILE A 24 4.44 4.91 -8.59
C ILE A 24 4.88 3.45 -8.49
N HIS A 25 5.98 3.16 -7.79
CA HIS A 25 6.48 1.79 -7.64
C HIS A 25 5.48 0.89 -6.91
N LEU A 26 4.80 1.41 -5.87
CA LEU A 26 3.74 0.67 -5.19
C LEU A 26 2.58 0.38 -6.15
N GLN A 27 2.24 1.30 -7.05
CA GLN A 27 1.16 1.10 -7.99
C GLN A 27 1.47 -0.08 -8.93
N GLU A 28 2.66 -0.10 -9.52
CA GLU A 28 3.12 -1.20 -10.40
C GLU A 28 3.03 -2.56 -9.70
N GLN A 29 3.53 -2.65 -8.46
CA GLN A 29 3.54 -3.91 -7.70
C GLN A 29 2.15 -4.34 -7.21
N THR A 30 1.23 -3.39 -7.00
CA THR A 30 -0.10 -3.70 -6.46
C THR A 30 -1.12 -4.02 -7.54
N GLU A 31 -0.96 -3.47 -8.75
CA GLU A 31 -1.79 -3.79 -9.92
C GLU A 31 -1.74 -5.28 -10.27
N GLU A 32 -0.57 -5.91 -10.23
CA GLU A 32 -0.37 -7.34 -10.52
C GLU A 32 -1.15 -8.26 -9.56
N HIS A 33 -1.45 -7.78 -8.36
CA HIS A 33 -2.12 -8.57 -7.32
C HIS A 33 -3.53 -8.07 -6.98
N SER A 34 -4.10 -7.19 -7.81
CA SER A 34 -5.42 -6.60 -7.58
C SER A 34 -5.55 -5.92 -6.20
N ILE A 35 -4.45 -5.36 -5.69
CA ILE A 35 -4.43 -4.58 -4.46
C ILE A 35 -4.69 -3.12 -4.83
N LEU A 36 -5.77 -2.53 -4.31
CA LEU A 36 -6.04 -1.10 -4.50
C LEU A 36 -5.00 -0.25 -3.78
N LEU A 37 -4.34 0.68 -4.48
CA LEU A 37 -3.50 1.72 -3.88
C LEU A 37 -4.26 3.04 -3.77
N ILE A 38 -4.15 3.71 -2.63
CA ILE A 38 -4.79 5.01 -2.37
C ILE A 38 -3.73 5.96 -1.80
N GLU A 39 -3.61 7.14 -2.39
CA GLU A 39 -2.83 8.24 -1.81
C GLU A 39 -3.74 9.15 -0.98
N ALA A 40 -3.29 9.52 0.22
CA ALA A 40 -4.04 10.31 1.17
C ALA A 40 -3.21 11.46 1.79
N THR A 41 -3.31 12.70 1.24
CA THR A 41 -2.66 13.93 1.75
C THR A 41 -3.50 15.06 2.43
N ARG A 42 -4.83 15.20 2.22
CA ARG A 42 -5.80 15.95 3.08
C ARG A 42 -7.21 15.31 3.27
N GLN A 43 -7.84 15.47 4.45
CA GLN A 43 -9.25 15.12 4.75
C GLN A 43 -9.63 13.61 4.61
N PHE A 44 -8.99 12.70 5.37
CA PHE A 44 -9.21 11.22 5.25
C PHE A 44 -9.64 10.51 6.53
N ASP A 45 -10.35 11.20 7.39
CA ASP A 45 -11.05 10.57 8.51
C ASP A 45 -12.02 9.45 8.04
N ASN A 46 -12.45 9.48 6.76
CA ASN A 46 -13.27 8.44 6.14
C ASN A 46 -12.81 8.10 4.70
N ILE A 47 -12.11 6.98 4.52
CA ILE A 47 -11.83 6.45 3.18
C ILE A 47 -12.93 5.47 2.79
N SER A 48 -13.68 5.81 1.74
CA SER A 48 -14.70 4.95 1.14
C SER A 48 -14.04 4.02 0.13
N ILE A 49 -14.15 2.71 0.34
CA ILE A 49 -13.70 1.72 -0.63
C ILE A 49 -14.83 1.50 -1.62
N VAL A 50 -14.56 1.74 -2.90
CA VAL A 50 -15.53 1.54 -3.99
C VAL A 50 -15.22 0.29 -4.80
N ASN A 51 -16.26 -0.39 -5.29
CA ASN A 51 -16.09 -1.48 -6.26
C ASN A 51 -15.88 -0.92 -7.69
N TYR A 52 -15.71 -1.81 -8.67
CA TYR A 52 -15.53 -1.44 -10.08
C TYR A 52 -16.75 -0.72 -10.71
N GLN A 53 -17.90 -0.74 -10.05
CA GLN A 53 -19.11 -0.02 -10.45
C GLN A 53 -19.21 1.36 -9.80
N GLY A 54 -18.24 1.73 -8.96
CA GLY A 54 -18.23 2.99 -8.21
C GLY A 54 -19.09 2.97 -6.94
N GLU A 55 -19.62 1.82 -6.53
CA GLU A 55 -20.44 1.70 -5.31
C GLU A 55 -19.55 1.58 -4.08
N ILE A 56 -19.90 2.28 -2.99
CA ILE A 56 -19.20 2.17 -1.72
C ILE A 56 -19.51 0.81 -1.10
N VAL A 57 -18.49 -0.06 -1.04
CA VAL A 57 -18.59 -1.40 -0.47
C VAL A 57 -18.03 -1.48 0.95
N ASP A 58 -17.24 -0.50 1.38
CA ASP A 58 -16.71 -0.42 2.75
C ASP A 58 -16.34 1.03 3.11
N LYS A 59 -16.27 1.33 4.41
CA LYS A 59 -15.79 2.60 4.95
C LYS A 59 -14.81 2.33 6.08
N VAL A 60 -13.57 2.80 5.91
CA VAL A 60 -12.54 2.62 6.93
C VAL A 60 -12.30 3.94 7.65
N ASN A 61 -12.50 3.93 8.96
CA ASN A 61 -12.15 5.02 9.85
C ASN A 61 -10.69 4.89 10.27
N LEU A 62 -9.89 5.90 9.94
CA LEU A 62 -8.45 5.91 10.18
C LEU A 62 -8.02 6.84 11.33
N ASN A 63 -8.97 7.45 12.04
CA ASN A 63 -8.70 8.43 13.10
C ASN A 63 -7.75 7.91 14.18
N ASN A 64 -7.86 6.62 14.53
CA ASN A 64 -6.98 6.01 15.52
C ASN A 64 -5.52 5.98 15.08
N PHE A 65 -5.24 5.81 13.78
CA PHE A 65 -3.88 5.83 13.25
C PHE A 65 -3.35 7.27 13.17
N LEU A 66 -4.18 8.20 12.72
CA LEU A 66 -3.83 9.62 12.60
C LEU A 66 -3.53 10.26 13.96
N SER A 67 -4.19 9.83 15.04
CA SER A 67 -3.88 10.31 16.40
C SER A 67 -2.47 9.94 16.89
N ARG A 68 -1.75 9.07 16.18
CA ARG A 68 -0.44 8.52 16.58
C ARG A 68 0.64 8.68 15.53
N HIS A 69 0.26 8.83 14.27
CA HIS A 69 1.16 8.80 13.12
C HIS A 69 0.72 9.83 12.08
N SER A 70 1.67 10.62 11.59
CA SER A 70 1.43 11.67 10.61
C SER A 70 1.92 11.35 9.21
N LYS A 71 2.61 10.22 9.02
CA LYS A 71 3.04 9.70 7.71
C LYS A 71 3.22 8.17 7.78
N GLY A 72 2.83 7.47 6.74
CA GLY A 72 3.05 6.03 6.63
C GLY A 72 2.13 5.32 5.66
N TYR A 73 1.94 4.03 5.90
CA TYR A 73 1.05 3.18 5.13
C TYR A 73 0.03 2.50 6.04
N ILE A 74 -1.17 2.25 5.50
CA ILE A 74 -2.19 1.44 6.16
C ILE A 74 -2.62 0.32 5.23
N PHE A 75 -2.55 -0.92 5.71
CA PHE A 75 -2.98 -2.09 4.97
C PHE A 75 -4.40 -2.49 5.37
N LEU A 76 -5.27 -2.63 4.38
CA LEU A 76 -6.68 -2.92 4.56
C LEU A 76 -7.09 -4.16 3.77
N LYS A 77 -7.54 -5.20 4.47
CA LYS A 77 -8.08 -6.42 3.88
C LYS A 77 -9.43 -6.70 4.52
N LYS A 78 -10.44 -6.99 3.70
CA LYS A 78 -11.81 -7.28 4.18
C LYS A 78 -11.77 -8.42 5.20
N GLY A 79 -12.43 -8.24 6.34
CA GLY A 79 -12.45 -9.21 7.43
C GLY A 79 -11.17 -9.28 8.28
N SER A 80 -10.17 -8.43 8.01
CA SER A 80 -8.93 -8.32 8.79
C SER A 80 -8.86 -6.96 9.50
N LYS A 81 -8.14 -6.90 10.62
CA LYS A 81 -7.89 -5.64 11.32
C LYS A 81 -6.90 -4.79 10.51
N PRO A 82 -7.16 -3.49 10.29
CA PRO A 82 -6.20 -2.58 9.67
C PRO A 82 -4.83 -2.64 10.34
N MET A 83 -3.76 -2.65 9.53
CA MET A 83 -2.38 -2.66 9.99
C MET A 83 -1.67 -1.37 9.57
N TYR A 84 -0.97 -0.73 10.51
CA TYR A 84 -0.08 0.38 10.22
C TYR A 84 1.31 -0.14 9.87
N HIS A 85 1.92 0.46 8.85
CA HIS A 85 3.33 0.32 8.54
C HIS A 85 3.97 1.71 8.48
N LYS A 86 5.16 1.84 9.06
CA LYS A 86 5.88 3.11 9.05
C LYS A 86 6.25 3.49 7.61
N TYR A 87 6.30 4.79 7.31
CA TYR A 87 6.81 5.26 6.02
C TYR A 87 8.23 4.71 5.76
N SER A 88 8.41 4.13 4.59
CA SER A 88 9.56 3.36 4.12
C SER A 88 9.58 3.37 2.58
N SER A 89 10.62 2.82 1.96
CA SER A 89 10.63 2.60 0.51
C SER A 89 9.49 1.67 0.07
N ALA A 90 9.11 1.74 -1.22
CA ALA A 90 8.12 0.86 -1.82
C ALA A 90 8.47 -0.62 -1.60
N GLU A 91 9.72 -1.02 -1.81
CA GLU A 91 10.20 -2.39 -1.64
C GLU A 91 10.01 -2.91 -0.20
N GLU A 92 10.35 -2.09 0.79
CA GLU A 92 10.18 -2.43 2.21
C GLU A 92 8.70 -2.51 2.60
N CYS A 93 7.88 -1.61 2.05
CA CYS A 93 6.43 -1.62 2.22
C CYS A 93 5.83 -2.92 1.65
N ILE A 94 6.19 -3.29 0.43
CA ILE A 94 5.69 -4.49 -0.26
C ILE A 94 6.06 -5.78 0.47
N LYS A 95 7.32 -5.92 0.92
CA LYS A 95 7.77 -7.06 1.74
C LYS A 95 6.92 -7.26 2.99
N SER A 96 6.37 -6.18 3.54
CA SER A 96 5.49 -6.22 4.72
C SER A 96 4.01 -6.39 4.34
N ALA A 97 3.59 -5.79 3.22
CA ALA A 97 2.20 -5.77 2.77
C ALA A 97 1.76 -7.12 2.18
N PHE A 98 2.59 -7.76 1.36
CA PHE A 98 2.22 -9.00 0.68
C PHE A 98 1.84 -10.14 1.63
N PRO A 99 2.59 -10.40 2.72
CA PRO A 99 2.18 -11.33 3.75
C PRO A 99 0.83 -10.99 4.39
N TYR A 100 0.57 -9.70 4.64
CA TYR A 100 -0.73 -9.26 5.16
C TYR A 100 -1.88 -9.58 4.18
N PHE A 101 -1.62 -9.52 2.88
CA PHE A 101 -2.58 -9.92 1.85
C PHE A 101 -2.64 -11.43 1.61
N GLY A 102 -1.69 -12.21 2.14
CA GLY A 102 -1.57 -13.66 1.91
C GLY A 102 -0.93 -14.00 0.57
N LEU A 103 0.00 -13.16 0.11
CA LEU A 103 0.74 -13.30 -1.15
C LEU A 103 2.15 -13.87 -0.94
N ASP A 104 2.36 -14.63 0.13
CA ASP A 104 3.67 -15.14 0.58
C ASP A 104 4.43 -16.01 -0.46
N SER A 105 3.83 -16.35 -1.60
CA SER A 105 4.34 -17.33 -2.57
C SER A 105 4.81 -16.77 -3.92
N LEU A 106 4.80 -15.45 -4.17
CA LEU A 106 5.17 -14.90 -5.49
C LEU A 106 6.59 -14.30 -5.58
N LEU A 107 7.35 -14.30 -4.48
CA LEU A 107 8.73 -13.76 -4.46
C LEU A 107 9.82 -14.80 -4.81
N LEU A 108 9.47 -15.99 -5.34
CA LEU A 108 10.41 -17.10 -5.52
C LEU A 108 10.35 -17.88 -6.86
N GLU A 109 9.85 -17.29 -7.95
CA GLU A 109 10.05 -17.86 -9.30
C GLU A 109 10.70 -16.85 -10.26
N GLU A 110 11.87 -16.33 -9.88
CA GLU A 110 12.96 -16.19 -10.85
C GLU A 110 13.71 -17.53 -10.89
N THR A 111 13.05 -18.59 -11.34
CA THR A 111 13.80 -19.78 -11.78
C THR A 111 14.52 -19.38 -13.06
N GLU A 112 15.84 -19.18 -12.93
CA GLU A 112 16.78 -19.20 -14.05
C GLU A 112 16.39 -20.32 -15.00
N ILE A 113 15.95 -19.95 -16.20
CA ILE A 113 15.78 -20.91 -17.29
C ILE A 113 17.19 -21.24 -17.74
N ASP A 114 17.78 -22.30 -17.17
CA ASP A 114 19.01 -22.88 -17.68
C ASP A 114 18.70 -23.46 -19.07
N LEU A 115 18.98 -22.66 -20.10
CA LEU A 115 18.95 -23.10 -21.50
C LEU A 115 20.18 -23.99 -21.72
N GLU A 116 20.10 -25.26 -21.30
CA GLU A 116 21.01 -26.28 -21.81
C GLU A 116 20.74 -26.45 -23.31
N ILE A 117 21.60 -25.83 -24.13
CA ILE A 117 21.64 -26.06 -25.58
C ILE A 117 22.28 -27.44 -25.79
N PRO A 118 21.57 -28.45 -26.30
CA PRO A 118 22.19 -29.74 -26.58
C PRO A 118 23.17 -29.60 -27.75
N SER A 119 24.39 -30.07 -27.53
CA SER A 119 25.50 -30.15 -28.49
C SER A 119 25.27 -31.14 -29.62
#